data_AF-A0A6A9QW43-F1
#
_entry.id   AF-A0A6A9QW43-F1
#
_cell.length_a   1.000
_cell.length_b   1.000
_cell.length_c   1.000
_cell.angle_alpha   90.00
_cell.angle_beta   90.00
_cell.angle_gamma   90.00
#
_symmetry.space_group_name_H-M   'P 1'
#
loop_
_entity.id
_entity.type
_entity.pdbx_description
1 polymer ?
#
loop_
_entity_poly.entity_id
_entity_poly.type
_entity_poly.pdbx_seq_one_letter_code
_entity_poly.pdbx_strand_id
1 'polypeptide(L)'
;MRLQGYDITSILTPETHYVVSQLEPLNGRDLPSFVSMDASMNEIRRITFNERKTSFYAFYKYAVKVKGIGKMESLRGMNRIEIQVRGRHIEMKGFREGKLRAILSVYDVPTLTWSLEEIESFLKGSFGLALKKGDVIEAKNLDFVKDNVRVKIIDVDSWPLPLSQLPGNLTGNLF
;
A
#
# COMPACT_ATOMS: atom_id res chain seq x y z
N MET A 1 -3.00 -3.73 -11.15
CA MET A 1 -2.74 -2.72 -12.18
C MET A 1 -1.36 -2.12 -11.99
N ARG A 2 -0.83 -1.46 -13.03
CA ARG A 2 0.33 -0.58 -12.87
C ARG A 2 -0.11 0.88 -12.95
N LEU A 3 0.42 1.72 -12.06
CA LEU A 3 0.21 3.16 -12.05
C LEU A 3 1.57 3.85 -11.93
N GLN A 4 1.86 4.79 -12.83
CA GLN A 4 3.16 5.49 -12.88
C GLN A 4 4.38 4.55 -12.87
N GLY A 5 4.23 3.36 -13.46
CA GLY A 5 5.27 2.33 -13.51
C GLY A 5 5.36 1.41 -12.29
N TYR A 6 4.53 1.58 -11.25
CA TYR A 6 4.51 0.72 -10.07
C TYR A 6 3.33 -0.24 -10.10
N ASP A 7 3.54 -1.47 -9.66
CA ASP A 7 2.43 -2.41 -9.46
C ASP A 7 1.76 -2.10 -8.12
N ILE A 8 0.59 -1.47 -8.17
CA ILE A 8 -0.16 -1.07 -6.97
C ILE A 8 -1.33 -2.02 -6.69
N THR A 9 -1.37 -3.19 -7.33
CA THR A 9 -2.51 -4.10 -7.22
C THR A 9 -2.90 -4.41 -5.78
N SER A 10 -1.95 -4.60 -4.87
CA SER A 10 -2.20 -4.99 -3.47
C SER A 10 -2.98 -3.97 -2.63
N ILE A 11 -3.06 -2.71 -3.07
CA ILE A 11 -3.87 -1.70 -2.37
C ILE A 11 -5.29 -1.58 -2.95
N LEU A 12 -5.66 -2.38 -3.96
CA LEU A 12 -6.93 -2.23 -4.66
C LEU A 12 -7.94 -3.23 -4.12
N THR A 13 -9.04 -2.71 -3.57
CA THR A 13 -10.18 -3.49 -3.12
C THR A 13 -11.48 -2.92 -3.72
N PRO A 14 -12.61 -3.65 -3.70
CA PRO A 14 -13.90 -3.12 -4.15
C PRO A 14 -14.33 -1.83 -3.43
N GLU A 15 -13.86 -1.62 -2.20
CA GLU A 15 -14.12 -0.43 -1.38
C GLU A 15 -13.27 0.77 -1.83
N THR A 16 -12.20 0.55 -2.59
CA THR A 16 -11.31 1.61 -3.09
C THR A 16 -12.04 2.47 -4.13
N HIS A 17 -12.26 3.73 -3.78
CA HIS A 17 -12.81 4.75 -4.67
C HIS A 17 -11.73 5.69 -5.19
N TYR A 18 -10.69 5.93 -4.41
CA TYR A 18 -9.58 6.78 -4.80
C TYR A 18 -8.23 6.10 -4.57
N VAL A 19 -7.28 6.42 -5.42
CA VAL A 19 -5.86 6.15 -5.18
C VAL A 19 -5.12 7.48 -5.20
N VAL A 20 -4.30 7.76 -4.20
CA VAL A 20 -3.47 8.96 -4.12
C VAL A 20 -2.01 8.57 -4.25
N SER A 21 -1.27 9.22 -5.16
CA SER A 21 0.20 9.16 -5.17
C SER A 21 0.77 10.22 -4.24
N GLN A 22 1.73 9.88 -3.39
CA GLN A 22 2.37 10.82 -2.47
C GLN A 22 3.79 10.39 -2.10
N LEU A 23 4.52 11.26 -1.42
CA LEU A 23 5.83 10.94 -0.86
C LEU A 23 5.66 10.47 0.59
N GLU A 24 6.29 9.34 0.92
CA GLU A 24 6.36 8.80 2.27
C GLU A 24 7.79 8.99 2.81
N PRO A 25 7.99 9.76 3.89
CA PRO A 25 9.30 9.94 4.50
C PRO A 25 9.69 8.68 5.28
N LEU A 26 10.72 7.97 4.80
CA LEU A 26 11.26 6.77 5.45
C LEU A 26 12.79 6.82 5.48
N ASN A 27 13.37 6.70 6.67
CA ASN A 27 14.82 6.69 6.90
C ASN A 27 15.53 7.88 6.23
N GLY A 28 14.96 9.09 6.38
CA GLY A 28 15.51 10.33 5.81
C GLY A 28 15.39 10.47 4.29
N ARG A 29 14.56 9.64 3.63
CA ARG A 29 14.29 9.72 2.19
C ARG A 29 12.79 9.80 1.92
N ASP A 30 12.41 10.60 0.94
CA ASP A 30 11.04 10.65 0.44
C ASP A 30 10.83 9.60 -0.64
N LEU A 31 10.01 8.59 -0.32
CA LEU A 31 9.79 7.43 -1.17
C LEU A 31 8.42 7.46 -1.85
N PRO A 32 8.31 6.93 -3.08
CA PRO A 32 7.02 6.80 -3.77
C PRO A 32 6.04 5.96 -2.96
N SER A 33 4.86 6.51 -2.70
CA SER A 33 3.78 5.83 -2.01
C SER A 33 2.46 6.01 -2.74
N PHE A 34 1.63 4.97 -2.68
CA PHE A 34 0.27 4.99 -3.18
C PHE A 34 -0.67 4.59 -2.05
N VAL A 35 -1.70 5.40 -1.84
CA VAL A 35 -2.71 5.20 -0.79
C VAL A 35 -4.06 4.97 -1.44
N SER A 36 -4.69 3.85 -1.12
CA SER A 36 -6.08 3.58 -1.48
C SER A 36 -7.01 4.14 -0.41
N MET A 37 -8.10 4.75 -0.85
CA MET A 37 -9.10 5.36 0.02
C MET A 37 -10.51 4.97 -0.36
N ASP A 38 -11.41 4.95 0.62
CA ASP A 38 -12.85 4.76 0.42
C ASP A 38 -13.53 6.04 -0.13
N ALA A 39 -14.84 5.97 -0.35
CA ALA A 39 -15.62 7.12 -0.83
C ALA A 39 -15.61 8.32 0.14
N SER A 40 -15.34 8.07 1.42
CA SER A 40 -15.27 9.07 2.49
C SER A 40 -13.85 9.57 2.76
N MET A 41 -12.88 9.21 1.91
CA MET A 41 -11.46 9.56 2.02
C MET A 41 -10.74 8.93 3.21
N ASN A 42 -11.28 7.86 3.79
CA ASN A 42 -10.54 7.07 4.77
C ASN A 42 -9.54 6.17 4.05
N GLU A 43 -8.34 6.06 4.60
CA GLU A 43 -7.31 5.17 4.10
C GLU A 43 -7.69 3.69 4.34
N ILE A 44 -7.59 2.90 3.27
CA ILE A 44 -7.85 1.45 3.29
C ILE A 44 -6.51 0.71 3.35
N ARG A 45 -5.61 1.01 2.41
CA ARG A 45 -4.28 0.39 2.29
C ARG A 45 -3.29 1.35 1.68
N ARG A 46 -2.01 1.15 1.99
CA ARG A 46 -0.89 1.91 1.43
C ARG A 46 0.21 0.99 0.96
N ILE A 47 0.87 1.36 -0.12
CA ILE A 47 2.11 0.72 -0.55
C ILE A 47 3.19 1.75 -0.83
N THR A 48 4.35 1.57 -0.20
CA THR A 48 5.53 2.42 -0.38
C THR A 48 6.66 1.61 -1.01
N PHE A 49 7.29 2.16 -2.04
CA PHE A 49 8.38 1.51 -2.77
C PHE A 49 9.74 2.09 -2.39
N ASN A 50 10.73 1.23 -2.18
CA ASN A 50 12.07 1.64 -1.73
C ASN A 50 12.96 2.22 -2.85
N GLU A 51 12.41 2.40 -4.05
CA GLU A 51 13.09 2.98 -5.22
C GLU A 51 12.15 3.93 -5.96
N ARG A 52 12.65 5.10 -6.32
CA ARG A 52 11.93 6.10 -7.10
C ARG A 52 12.24 5.97 -8.59
N LYS A 53 11.23 5.57 -9.37
CA LYS A 53 11.21 5.62 -10.83
C LYS A 53 11.02 7.06 -11.32
N THR A 54 11.58 7.36 -12.48
CA THR A 54 11.45 8.66 -13.16
C THR A 54 10.01 9.00 -13.52
N SER A 55 9.17 7.99 -13.73
CA SER A 55 7.74 8.13 -14.03
C SER A 55 6.88 8.51 -12.82
N PHE A 56 7.45 8.66 -11.63
CA PHE A 56 6.71 8.97 -10.41
C PHE A 56 6.42 10.46 -10.25
N TYR A 57 5.13 10.78 -10.16
CA TYR A 57 4.58 12.08 -9.85
C TYR A 57 3.69 11.96 -8.60
N ALA A 58 4.13 12.61 -7.53
CA ALA A 58 3.35 12.73 -6.30
C ALA A 58 2.19 13.70 -6.48
N PHE A 59 1.25 13.64 -5.53
CA PHE A 59 0.13 14.56 -5.39
C PHE A 59 -0.88 14.49 -6.53
N TYR A 60 -1.17 13.26 -6.99
CA TYR A 60 -2.29 12.98 -7.88
C TYR A 60 -3.32 12.10 -7.18
N LYS A 61 -4.59 12.41 -7.39
CA LYS A 61 -5.74 11.62 -6.95
C LYS A 61 -6.40 10.99 -8.18
N TYR A 62 -6.50 9.67 -8.16
CA TYR A 62 -7.11 8.87 -9.22
C TYR A 62 -8.44 8.34 -8.71
N ALA A 63 -9.56 8.77 -9.31
CA ALA A 63 -10.85 8.14 -9.06
C ALA A 63 -10.88 6.80 -9.80
N VAL A 64 -11.23 5.72 -9.10
CA VAL A 64 -11.15 4.36 -9.65
C VAL A 64 -12.41 3.56 -9.39
N LYS A 65 -12.68 2.60 -10.27
CA LYS A 65 -13.63 1.50 -10.05
C LYS A 65 -12.88 0.19 -10.07
N VAL A 66 -12.91 -0.52 -8.94
CA VAL A 66 -12.19 -1.78 -8.75
C VAL A 66 -13.18 -2.95 -8.76
N LYS A 67 -12.78 -4.05 -9.40
CA LYS A 67 -13.44 -5.36 -9.30
C LYS A 67 -12.41 -6.40 -8.91
N GLY A 68 -12.67 -7.13 -7.85
CA GLY A 68 -11.73 -8.07 -7.24
C GLY A 68 -10.89 -7.41 -6.14
N ILE A 69 -10.15 -8.25 -5.41
CA ILE A 69 -9.30 -7.82 -4.29
C ILE A 69 -7.86 -8.14 -4.66
N GLY A 70 -7.01 -7.12 -4.62
CA GLY A 70 -5.57 -7.30 -4.68
C GLY A 70 -5.07 -7.68 -3.30
N LYS A 71 -4.46 -8.84 -3.20
CA LYS A 71 -3.89 -9.36 -1.97
C LYS A 71 -2.43 -8.96 -1.94
N MET A 72 -1.55 -9.77 -2.53
CA MET A 72 -0.11 -9.56 -2.48
C MET A 72 0.55 -9.45 -3.85
N GLU A 73 -0.21 -9.25 -4.94
CA GLU A 73 0.36 -9.15 -6.29
C GLU A 73 1.47 -8.09 -6.40
N SER A 74 1.38 -6.96 -5.67
CA SER A 74 2.46 -5.95 -5.65
C SER A 74 3.76 -6.42 -4.98
N LEU A 75 3.68 -7.44 -4.12
CA LEU A 75 4.81 -8.09 -3.47
C LEU A 75 5.25 -9.36 -4.21
N ARG A 76 4.76 -9.58 -5.43
CA ARG A 76 5.13 -10.74 -6.24
C ARG A 76 6.62 -10.74 -6.56
N GLY A 77 7.24 -11.92 -6.43
CA GLY A 77 8.67 -12.12 -6.66
C GLY A 77 9.56 -11.58 -5.55
N MET A 78 9.00 -11.28 -4.38
CA MET A 78 9.79 -11.13 -3.15
C MET A 78 10.21 -12.53 -2.66
N ASN A 79 11.44 -12.66 -2.16
CA ASN A 79 11.95 -13.92 -1.62
C ASN A 79 11.67 -14.06 -0.12
N ARG A 80 11.34 -12.96 0.55
CA ARG A 80 10.96 -12.91 1.96
C ARG A 80 9.93 -11.81 2.17
N ILE A 81 8.91 -12.10 2.98
CA ILE A 81 8.00 -11.09 3.52
C ILE A 81 8.07 -11.16 5.05
N GLU A 82 8.36 -10.02 5.67
CA GLU A 82 8.27 -9.83 7.12
C GLU A 82 6.95 -9.13 7.45
N ILE A 83 6.21 -9.65 8.42
CA ILE A 83 4.90 -9.15 8.79
C ILE A 83 4.95 -8.65 10.23
N GLN A 84 4.46 -7.43 10.44
CA GLN A 84 4.37 -6.77 11.75
C GLN A 84 2.95 -6.25 11.96
N VAL A 85 2.40 -6.48 13.14
CA VAL A 85 1.11 -5.92 13.55
C VAL A 85 1.39 -4.66 14.36
N ARG A 86 0.87 -3.51 13.91
CA ARG A 86 1.15 -2.20 14.50
C ARG A 86 -0.15 -1.51 14.89
N GLY A 87 -0.56 -1.68 16.14
CA GLY A 87 -1.78 -1.09 16.68
C GLY A 87 -3.01 -1.53 15.88
N ARG A 88 -3.48 -0.68 14.97
CA ARG A 88 -4.69 -0.90 14.14
C ARG A 88 -4.41 -1.26 12.68
N HIS A 89 -3.20 -1.68 12.32
CA HIS A 89 -2.90 -2.12 10.95
C HIS A 89 -1.85 -3.23 10.91
N ILE A 90 -1.77 -3.90 9.76
CA ILE A 90 -0.74 -4.89 9.46
C ILE A 90 0.23 -4.31 8.43
N GLU A 91 1.52 -4.39 8.71
CA GLU A 91 2.60 -3.98 7.83
C GLU A 91 3.32 -5.23 7.27
N MET A 92 3.46 -5.31 5.95
CA MET A 92 4.16 -6.38 5.25
C MET A 92 5.34 -5.81 4.46
N LYS A 93 6.55 -6.16 4.85
CA LYS A 93 7.80 -5.72 4.21
C LYS A 93 8.29 -6.79 3.24
N GLY A 94 8.29 -6.47 1.95
CA GLY A 94 8.76 -7.35 0.89
C GLY A 94 10.24 -7.14 0.59
N PHE A 95 11.02 -8.22 0.64
CA PHE A 95 12.44 -8.22 0.34
C PHE A 95 12.74 -9.03 -0.92
N ARG A 96 13.74 -8.59 -1.68
CA ARG A 96 14.34 -9.33 -2.79
C ARG A 96 15.85 -9.20 -2.71
N GLU A 97 16.56 -10.33 -2.72
CA GLU A 97 18.03 -10.37 -2.61
C GLU A 97 18.54 -9.65 -1.35
N GLY A 98 17.82 -9.81 -0.23
CA GLY A 98 18.17 -9.19 1.06
C GLY A 98 17.88 -7.68 1.15
N LYS A 99 17.37 -7.05 0.08
CA LYS A 99 17.03 -5.62 0.07
C LYS A 99 15.52 -5.42 0.18
N LEU A 100 15.12 -4.49 1.04
CA LEU A 100 13.72 -4.04 1.12
C LEU A 100 13.32 -3.42 -0.22
N ARG A 101 12.18 -3.85 -0.79
CA ARG A 101 11.67 -3.36 -2.08
C ARG A 101 10.36 -2.61 -1.93
N ALA A 102 9.46 -3.09 -1.08
CA ALA A 102 8.18 -2.47 -0.85
C ALA A 102 7.69 -2.73 0.57
N ILE A 103 6.85 -1.82 1.08
CA ILE A 103 6.12 -1.95 2.34
C ILE A 103 4.64 -1.81 1.99
N LEU A 104 3.83 -2.82 2.31
CA LEU A 104 2.38 -2.80 2.20
C LEU A 104 1.78 -2.66 3.59
N SER A 105 0.99 -1.61 3.81
CA SER A 105 0.23 -1.38 5.06
C SER A 105 -1.26 -1.59 4.79
N VAL A 106 -1.88 -2.44 5.61
CA VAL A 106 -3.27 -2.89 5.48
C VAL A 106 -4.06 -2.38 6.68
N TYR A 107 -4.94 -1.40 6.46
CA TYR A 107 -5.74 -0.73 7.50
C TYR A 107 -7.19 -1.23 7.53
N ASP A 108 -7.67 -1.86 6.46
CA ASP A 108 -8.94 -2.58 6.38
C ASP A 108 -8.89 -3.94 7.10
N VAL A 109 -8.33 -3.91 8.31
CA VAL A 109 -8.28 -5.04 9.23
C VAL A 109 -9.40 -4.89 10.26
N PRO A 110 -10.09 -5.97 10.66
CA PRO A 110 -11.06 -5.89 11.75
C PRO A 110 -10.33 -5.61 13.06
N THR A 111 -10.21 -4.35 13.45
CA THR A 111 -9.49 -3.98 14.68
C THR A 111 -10.45 -3.78 15.81
N LEU A 112 -10.28 -4.59 16.87
CA LEU A 112 -10.22 -4.09 18.24
C LEU A 112 -9.61 -5.09 19.24
N THR A 113 -9.58 -6.40 18.98
CA THR A 113 -9.15 -7.38 20.02
C THR A 113 -8.68 -8.74 19.45
N TRP A 114 -7.78 -8.78 18.45
CA TRP A 114 -7.39 -10.08 17.88
C TRP A 114 -6.23 -10.76 18.60
N SER A 115 -6.44 -12.02 18.99
CA SER A 115 -5.37 -12.93 19.39
C SER A 115 -4.42 -13.16 18.21
N LEU A 116 -3.22 -13.67 18.49
CA LEU A 116 -2.27 -14.04 17.43
C LEU A 116 -2.93 -15.02 16.43
N GLU A 117 -3.75 -15.95 16.91
CA GLU A 117 -4.43 -16.95 16.07
C GLU A 117 -5.45 -16.33 15.10
N GLU A 118 -6.16 -15.28 15.52
CA GLU A 118 -7.10 -14.56 14.64
C GLU A 118 -6.36 -13.81 13.53
N ILE A 119 -5.22 -13.21 13.85
CA ILE A 119 -4.34 -12.56 12.87
C ILE A 119 -3.79 -13.61 11.90
N GLU A 120 -3.35 -14.77 12.40
CA GLU A 120 -2.86 -15.85 11.55
C GLU A 120 -3.96 -16.37 10.62
N SER A 121 -5.17 -16.55 11.14
CA SER A 121 -6.35 -16.98 10.37
C SER A 121 -6.69 -15.96 9.28
N PHE A 122 -6.69 -14.67 9.61
CA PHE A 122 -6.91 -13.60 8.63
C PHE A 122 -5.83 -13.56 7.55
N LEU A 123 -4.55 -13.63 7.92
CA LEU A 123 -3.45 -13.64 6.96
C LEU A 123 -3.52 -14.87 6.04
N LYS A 124 -3.89 -16.03 6.59
CA LYS A 124 -4.09 -17.25 5.81
C LYS A 124 -5.30 -17.14 4.88
N GLY A 125 -6.46 -16.70 5.36
CA GLY A 125 -7.69 -16.59 4.57
C GLY A 125 -7.63 -15.47 3.53
N SER A 126 -7.21 -14.28 3.94
CA SER A 126 -7.18 -13.09 3.10
C SER A 126 -6.00 -13.11 2.15
N PHE A 127 -4.82 -13.56 2.57
CA PHE A 127 -3.59 -13.47 1.78
C PHE A 127 -2.97 -14.81 1.38
N GLY A 128 -3.51 -15.95 1.87
CA GLY A 128 -2.96 -17.28 1.54
C GLY A 128 -1.63 -17.58 2.23
N LEU A 129 -1.28 -16.83 3.28
CA LEU A 129 0.01 -16.93 3.93
C LEU A 129 0.03 -18.05 4.97
N ALA A 130 1.00 -18.97 4.85
CA ALA A 130 1.37 -19.89 5.92
C ALA A 130 2.47 -19.23 6.78
N LEU A 131 2.20 -19.10 8.07
CA LEU A 131 3.04 -18.32 8.98
C LEU A 131 3.91 -19.26 9.80
N LYS A 132 5.19 -18.90 10.01
CA LYS A 132 6.06 -19.54 10.99
C LYS A 132 6.17 -18.66 12.23
N LYS A 133 6.05 -19.29 13.40
CA LYS A 133 6.07 -18.62 14.71
C LYS A 133 7.45 -18.00 15.00
N GLY A 134 7.47 -16.74 15.43
CA GLY A 134 8.66 -15.96 15.82
C GLY A 134 8.28 -14.51 16.16
N ASP A 135 9.22 -13.70 16.65
CA ASP A 135 9.01 -12.27 16.99
C ASP A 135 8.62 -11.41 15.77
N VAL A 136 9.00 -11.87 14.57
CA VAL A 136 8.53 -11.38 13.29
C VAL A 136 7.92 -12.55 12.55
N ILE A 137 6.68 -12.39 12.10
CA ILE A 137 6.03 -13.44 11.31
C ILE A 137 6.66 -13.39 9.91
N GLU A 138 7.41 -14.44 9.56
CA GLU A 138 8.05 -14.58 8.25
C GLU A 138 7.23 -15.52 7.37
N ALA A 139 6.87 -15.06 6.18
CA ALA A 139 6.31 -15.91 5.14
C ALA A 139 7.41 -16.37 4.17
N LYS A 140 7.61 -17.68 4.09
CA LYS A 140 8.45 -18.36 3.08
C LYS A 140 7.54 -19.18 2.16
N ASN A 141 7.98 -19.42 0.92
CA ASN A 141 7.20 -20.12 -0.12
C ASN A 141 5.88 -19.40 -0.44
N LEU A 142 6.01 -18.15 -0.88
CA LEU A 142 4.91 -17.30 -1.28
C LEU A 142 4.33 -17.81 -2.61
N ASP A 143 3.44 -18.79 -2.54
CA ASP A 143 2.64 -19.23 -3.69
C ASP A 143 1.62 -18.14 -4.03
N PHE A 144 2.11 -17.11 -4.73
CA PHE A 144 1.31 -15.99 -5.17
C PHE A 144 0.31 -16.47 -6.23
N VAL A 145 -0.90 -16.78 -5.77
CA VAL A 145 -2.07 -16.88 -6.64
C VAL A 145 -2.25 -15.52 -7.30
N LYS A 146 -2.35 -15.53 -8.63
CA LYS A 146 -2.54 -14.30 -9.40
C LYS A 146 -3.87 -13.67 -8.99
N ASP A 147 -3.83 -12.44 -8.47
CA ASP A 147 -5.04 -11.74 -8.10
C ASP A 147 -5.79 -11.28 -9.37
N ASN A 148 -7.06 -11.65 -9.50
CA ASN A 148 -7.88 -11.23 -10.63
C ASN A 148 -8.53 -9.86 -10.35
N VAL A 149 -7.71 -8.81 -10.37
CA VAL A 149 -8.15 -7.43 -10.12
C VAL A 149 -8.30 -6.67 -11.44
N ARG A 150 -9.49 -6.15 -11.70
CA ARG A 150 -9.79 -5.27 -12.82
C ARG A 150 -10.06 -3.86 -12.30
N VAL A 151 -9.31 -2.88 -12.79
CA VAL A 151 -9.48 -1.47 -12.40
C VAL A 151 -9.73 -0.61 -13.61
N LYS A 152 -10.69 0.31 -13.48
CA LYS A 152 -10.93 1.39 -14.43
C LYS A 152 -10.62 2.71 -13.72
N ILE A 153 -9.72 3.52 -14.27
CA ILE A 153 -9.56 4.92 -13.85
C ILE A 153 -10.71 5.70 -14.48
N ILE A 154 -11.44 6.44 -13.65
CA ILE A 154 -12.58 7.27 -14.04
C ILE A 154 -12.10 8.69 -14.32
N ASP A 155 -11.28 9.21 -13.41
CA ASP A 155 -10.84 10.60 -13.42
C ASP A 155 -9.48 10.76 -12.73
N VAL A 156 -8.77 11.85 -13.04
CA VAL A 156 -7.46 12.18 -12.48
C VAL A 156 -7.41 13.66 -12.14
N ASP A 157 -7.23 13.94 -10.85
CA ASP A 157 -7.10 15.29 -10.31
C ASP A 157 -5.73 15.49 -9.67
N SER A 158 -5.35 16.75 -9.47
CA SER A 158 -4.34 17.10 -8.48
C SER A 158 -4.87 16.81 -7.07
N TRP A 159 -4.02 16.22 -6.24
CA TRP A 159 -4.28 16.04 -4.82
C TRP A 159 -3.65 17.21 -4.07
N PRO A 160 -4.43 18.07 -3.40
CA PRO A 160 -3.87 19.26 -2.78
C PRO A 160 -2.85 18.85 -1.72
N LEU A 161 -1.67 19.47 -1.79
CA LEU A 161 -0.75 19.49 -0.67
C LEU A 161 -1.49 20.09 0.53
N PRO A 162 -1.36 19.54 1.75
CA PRO A 162 -1.62 20.36 2.93
C PRO A 162 -0.84 21.66 2.77
N LEU A 163 -1.48 22.82 2.92
CA LEU A 163 -0.81 24.13 2.77
C LEU A 163 0.47 24.22 3.64
N SER A 164 0.50 23.48 4.75
CA SER A 164 1.65 23.33 5.65
C SER A 164 2.88 22.63 5.05
N GLN A 165 2.74 21.99 3.88
CA GLN A 165 3.83 21.32 3.16
C GLN A 165 4.23 22.04 1.87
N LEU A 166 3.62 23.19 1.57
CA LEU A 166 4.10 24.06 0.50
C LEU A 166 5.36 24.79 0.98
N PRO A 167 6.45 24.82 0.19
CA PRO A 167 7.57 25.70 0.48
C PRO A 167 7.05 27.15 0.57
N GLY A 168 7.40 27.86 1.64
CA GLY A 168 6.88 29.20 1.98
C GLY A 168 7.11 30.29 0.91
N ASN A 169 7.77 29.97 -0.21
CA ASN A 169 7.96 30.87 -1.34
C ASN A 169 6.79 30.88 -2.35
N LEU A 170 5.79 30.00 -2.20
CA LEU A 170 4.58 30.02 -3.05
C LEU A 170 3.41 30.80 -2.43
N THR A 171 3.48 31.12 -1.14
CA THR A 171 2.45 31.88 -0.42
C THR A 171 2.59 33.41 -0.55
N GLY A 172 3.65 33.89 -1.23
CA GLY A 172 3.96 35.32 -1.32
C GLY A 172 3.27 36.11 -2.45
N ASN A 173 2.57 35.45 -3.38
CA ASN A 173 2.02 36.11 -4.58
C ASN A 173 0.49 35.95 -4.75
N LEU A 174 -0.25 35.77 -3.66
CA LEU A 174 -1.71 35.77 -3.69
C LEU A 174 -2.26 36.75 -2.65
N PHE A 175 -1.86 38.02 -2.76
CA PHE A 175 -2.61 39.19 -2.28
C PHE A 175 -2.35 40.37 -3.22
#